data_AF-A0A8B2HS81-F1
#
_entry.id   AF-A0A8B2HS81-F1
#
_cell.length_a   1.000
_cell.length_b   1.000
_cell.length_c   1.000
_cell.angle_alpha   90.00
_cell.angle_beta   90.00
_cell.angle_gamma   90.00
#
_symmetry.space_group_name_H-M   'P 1'
#
loop_
_entity.id
_entity.type
_entity.pdbx_description
1 polymer ?
#
loop_
_entity_poly.entity_id
_entity_poly.type
_entity_poly.pdbx_seq_one_letter_code
_entity_poly.pdbx_strand_id
1 'polypeptide(L)'
;MVHKVLIDEQALGWIKDNQSKVEEDYEIIYKVGTEPAPKQGSGDKTIGRFCEEKCCNLITGDYTAYLDILENSRIHAIQIEKYSADKAERRMYLRHCSVLGRFT
;
A
#
# COMPACT_ATOMS: atom_id res chain seq x y z
N MET A 1 15.74 -4.60 -6.86
CA MET A 1 14.31 -4.42 -7.19
C MET A 1 13.92 -3.11 -6.55
N VAL A 2 13.37 -2.14 -7.28
CA VAL A 2 13.02 -0.83 -6.68
C VAL A 2 11.85 -1.04 -5.72
N HIS A 3 12.03 -0.76 -4.44
CA HIS A 3 10.98 -0.91 -3.43
C HIS A 3 10.02 0.29 -3.52
N LYS A 4 8.77 0.03 -3.89
CA LYS A 4 7.73 1.06 -4.02
C LYS A 4 6.61 0.82 -3.02
N VAL A 5 6.03 1.89 -2.51
CA VAL A 5 4.88 1.83 -1.59
C VAL A 5 3.84 2.86 -1.96
N LEU A 6 2.57 2.50 -1.81
CA LEU A 6 1.44 3.43 -1.78
C LEU A 6 0.99 3.62 -0.33
N ILE A 7 0.84 4.87 0.07
CA ILE A 7 0.26 5.27 1.35
C ILE A 7 -1.21 5.59 1.12
N ASP A 8 -2.08 4.79 1.72
CA ASP A 8 -3.52 4.97 1.68
C ASP A 8 -3.95 6.24 2.44
N GLU A 9 -5.13 6.76 2.13
CA GLU A 9 -5.67 7.99 2.71
C GLU A 9 -5.71 7.91 4.24
N GLN A 10 -6.12 6.77 4.79
CA GLN A 10 -6.21 6.55 6.24
C GLN A 10 -4.83 6.58 6.93
N ALA A 11 -3.75 6.31 6.18
CA ALA A 11 -2.39 6.31 6.69
C ALA A 11 -1.66 7.66 6.49
N LEU A 12 -2.28 8.65 5.83
CA LEU A 12 -1.68 9.97 5.60
C LEU A 12 -1.42 10.77 6.87
N GLY A 13 -2.19 10.54 7.94
CA GLY A 13 -1.90 11.14 9.25
C GLY A 13 -0.65 10.53 9.88
N TRP A 14 -0.58 9.19 9.85
CA TRP A 14 0.52 8.42 10.44
C TRP A 14 1.86 8.65 9.72
N ILE A 15 1.84 8.78 8.38
CA ILE A 15 3.07 8.99 7.60
C ILE A 15 3.76 10.31 7.94
N LYS A 16 3.03 11.36 8.33
CA LYS A 16 3.63 12.65 8.72
C LYS A 16 4.60 12.50 9.89
N ASP A 17 4.30 11.60 10.81
CA ASP A 17 5.11 11.31 11.99
C ASP A 17 6.18 10.22 11.74
N ASN A 18 6.08 9.47 10.63
CA ASN A 18 6.91 8.29 10.34
C ASN A 18 7.60 8.34 8.97
N GLN A 19 7.65 9.52 8.35
CA GLN A 19 8.11 9.70 6.96
C GLN A 19 9.52 9.14 6.76
N SER A 20 10.46 9.45 7.66
CA SER A 20 11.85 9.00 7.57
C SER A 20 11.98 7.48 7.55
N LYS A 21 11.20 6.77 8.39
CA LYS A 21 11.20 5.31 8.42
C LYS A 21 10.75 4.71 7.09
N VAL A 22 9.75 5.32 6.46
CA VAL A 22 9.24 4.84 5.16
C VAL A 22 10.20 5.19 4.03
N GLU A 23 10.89 6.32 4.10
CA GLU A 23 11.95 6.70 3.13
C GLU A 23 13.20 5.82 3.24
N GLU A 24 13.49 5.25 4.41
CA GLU A 24 14.55 4.26 4.59
C GLU A 24 14.22 2.92 3.91
N ASP A 25 12.95 2.50 3.96
CA ASP A 25 12.49 1.20 3.43
C ASP A 25 12.12 1.25 1.92
N TYR A 26 11.80 2.44 1.39
CA TYR A 26 11.21 2.59 0.05
C TYR A 26 11.81 3.73 -0.77
N GLU A 27 12.19 3.40 -2.01
CA GLU A 27 12.73 4.36 -2.99
C GLU A 27 11.63 5.22 -3.62
N ILE A 28 10.43 4.66 -3.82
CA ILE A 28 9.29 5.36 -4.43
C ILE A 28 8.09 5.29 -3.51
N ILE A 29 7.60 6.46 -3.11
CA ILE A 29 6.46 6.62 -2.22
C ILE A 29 5.34 7.34 -2.98
N TYR A 30 4.26 6.63 -3.25
CA TYR A 30 3.01 7.18 -3.75
C TYR A 30 2.10 7.55 -2.56
N LYS A 31 1.40 8.67 -2.63
CA LYS A 31 0.44 9.08 -1.59
C LYS A 31 -0.93 9.30 -2.23
N VAL A 32 -1.97 8.64 -1.72
CA VAL A 32 -3.34 8.87 -2.20
C VAL A 32 -3.68 10.36 -2.12
N GLY A 33 -4.28 10.89 -3.19
CA GLY A 33 -4.54 12.32 -3.37
C GLY A 33 -3.45 13.10 -4.11
N THR A 34 -2.32 12.47 -4.43
CA THR A 34 -1.23 13.09 -5.20
C THR A 34 -0.98 12.33 -6.50
N GLU A 35 -0.79 13.02 -7.62
CA GLU A 35 -0.47 12.36 -8.88
C GLU A 35 0.93 11.71 -8.82
N PRO A 36 1.12 10.49 -9.35
CA PRO A 36 0.18 9.72 -10.18
C PRO A 36 -0.78 8.80 -9.40
N ALA A 37 -0.79 8.84 -8.07
CA ALA A 37 -1.63 7.99 -7.24
C ALA A 37 -3.13 8.30 -7.39
N PRO A 38 -4.02 7.36 -7.01
CA PRO A 38 -5.46 7.60 -7.01
C PRO A 38 -5.85 8.80 -6.14
N LYS A 39 -6.99 9.42 -6.46
CA LYS A 39 -7.54 10.54 -5.67
C LYS A 39 -8.03 10.08 -4.30
N GLN A 40 -8.11 10.99 -3.33
CA GLN A 40 -8.79 10.74 -2.06
C GLN A 40 -10.23 10.29 -2.28
N GLY A 41 -10.73 9.41 -1.41
CA GLY A 41 -12.03 8.74 -1.55
C GLY A 41 -12.09 7.65 -2.63
N SER A 42 -10.96 7.29 -3.26
CA SER A 42 -10.92 6.12 -4.15
C SER A 42 -11.15 4.85 -3.34
N GLY A 43 -12.06 3.99 -3.78
CA GLY A 43 -12.29 2.69 -3.13
C GLY A 43 -11.15 1.69 -3.33
N ASP A 44 -11.14 0.65 -2.49
CA ASP A 44 -10.08 -0.35 -2.38
C ASP A 44 -9.72 -1.02 -3.70
N LYS A 45 -10.70 -1.32 -4.55
CA LYS A 45 -10.47 -1.84 -5.90
C LYS A 45 -9.57 -0.93 -6.77
N THR A 46 -9.74 0.38 -6.67
CA THR A 46 -8.92 1.35 -7.43
C THR A 46 -7.50 1.43 -6.85
N ILE A 47 -7.39 1.45 -5.52
CA ILE A 47 -6.11 1.42 -4.78
C ILE A 47 -5.32 0.14 -5.13
N GLY A 48 -6.00 -1.01 -5.08
CA GLY A 48 -5.45 -2.31 -5.42
C GLY A 48 -4.95 -2.40 -6.85
N ARG A 49 -5.75 -1.95 -7.82
CA ARG A 49 -5.33 -1.90 -9.24
C ARG A 49 -4.09 -1.04 -9.44
N PHE A 50 -4.02 0.12 -8.79
CA PHE A 50 -2.83 0.97 -8.89
C PHE A 50 -1.57 0.26 -8.38
N CYS A 51 -1.64 -0.43 -7.24
CA CYS A 51 -0.47 -1.16 -6.74
C CYS A 51 -0.11 -2.41 -7.55
N GLU A 52 -1.07 -3.02 -8.24
CA GLU A 52 -0.76 -4.03 -9.25
C GLU A 52 0.06 -3.40 -10.39
N GLU A 53 -0.44 -2.33 -11.00
CA GLU A 53 0.18 -1.70 -12.18
C GLU A 53 1.56 -1.12 -11.89
N LYS A 54 1.76 -0.58 -10.67
CA LYS A 54 3.03 0.03 -10.27
C LYS A 54 3.98 -0.95 -9.58
N CYS A 55 3.52 -2.17 -9.28
CA CYS A 55 4.19 -3.13 -8.40
C CYS A 55 4.60 -2.48 -7.07
N CYS A 56 3.63 -1.94 -6.33
CA CYS A 56 3.87 -1.37 -4.99
C CYS A 56 3.33 -2.22 -3.84
N ASN A 57 3.99 -2.06 -2.70
CA ASN A 57 3.43 -2.38 -1.41
C ASN A 57 2.35 -1.36 -1.03
N LEU A 58 1.46 -1.71 -0.10
CA LEU A 58 0.41 -0.81 0.39
C LEU A 58 0.51 -0.66 1.91
N ILE A 59 0.54 0.57 2.39
CA ILE A 59 0.37 0.90 3.81
C ILE A 59 -1.05 1.44 4.00
N THR A 60 -1.83 0.77 4.85
CA THR A 60 -3.21 1.17 5.16
C THR A 60 -3.54 0.93 6.64
N GLY A 61 -4.50 1.71 7.16
CA GLY A 61 -5.12 1.47 8.46
C GLY A 61 -6.31 0.50 8.37
N ASP A 62 -6.77 0.20 7.16
CA ASP A 62 -7.87 -0.72 6.88
C ASP A 62 -7.33 -2.13 6.69
N TYR A 63 -7.53 -2.98 7.69
CA TYR A 63 -7.12 -4.37 7.58
C TYR A 63 -7.94 -5.13 6.54
N THR A 64 -9.09 -4.65 6.07
CA THR A 64 -9.94 -5.36 5.09
C THR A 64 -9.68 -4.96 3.65
N ALA A 65 -8.96 -3.86 3.40
CA ALA A 65 -8.69 -3.33 2.07
C ALA A 65 -8.01 -4.33 1.11
N TYR A 66 -7.40 -5.41 1.62
CA TYR A 66 -6.82 -6.46 0.79
C TYR A 66 -7.84 -7.40 0.14
N LEU A 67 -9.07 -7.49 0.66
CA LEU A 67 -10.07 -8.46 0.19
C LEU A 67 -10.41 -8.23 -1.27
N ASP A 68 -10.66 -6.98 -1.67
CA ASP A 68 -10.91 -6.59 -3.05
C ASP A 68 -9.69 -6.81 -3.96
N ILE A 69 -8.49 -6.75 -3.38
CA ILE A 69 -7.25 -6.97 -4.13
C ILE A 69 -7.00 -8.47 -4.34
N LEU A 70 -7.45 -9.34 -3.42
CA LEU A 70 -7.40 -10.81 -3.57
C LEU A 70 -8.34 -11.33 -4.65
N GLU A 71 -9.40 -10.58 -5.00
CA GLU A 71 -10.24 -10.92 -6.16
C GLU A 71 -9.48 -10.86 -7.49
N ASN A 72 -8.27 -10.30 -7.50
CA ASN A 72 -7.42 -10.20 -8.68
C ASN A 72 -6.59 -11.47 -8.90
N SER A 73 -6.86 -12.18 -10.01
CA SER A 73 -6.21 -13.43 -10.39
C SER A 73 -4.70 -13.34 -10.65
N ARG A 74 -4.13 -12.13 -10.75
CA ARG A 74 -2.69 -11.93 -10.96
C ARG A 74 -1.87 -11.90 -9.68
N ILE A 75 -2.54 -11.78 -8.54
CA ILE A 75 -1.91 -11.69 -7.23
C ILE A 75 -1.94 -13.08 -6.61
N HIS A 76 -0.78 -13.72 -6.52
CA HIS A 76 -0.68 -15.08 -6.03
C HIS A 76 -0.60 -15.16 -4.50
N ALA A 77 0.02 -14.16 -3.88
CA ALA A 77 0.15 -14.08 -2.43
C ALA A 77 0.15 -12.63 -1.95
N ILE A 78 -0.43 -12.45 -0.77
CA ILE A 78 -0.40 -11.21 0.00
C ILE A 78 0.19 -11.55 1.36
N GLN A 79 1.27 -10.87 1.73
CA GLN A 79 1.79 -10.89 3.10
C GLN A 79 1.39 -9.60 3.79
N ILE A 80 0.73 -9.72 4.94
CA ILE A 80 0.25 -8.60 5.75
C ILE A 80 1.03 -8.62 7.06
N GLU A 81 1.68 -7.51 7.36
CA GLU A 81 2.47 -7.36 8.58
C GLU A 81 2.05 -6.10 9.32
N LYS A 82 2.06 -6.16 10.66
CA LYS A 82 1.89 -4.95 11.46
C LYS A 82 3.14 -4.10 11.30
N TYR A 83 2.98 -2.95 10.65
CA TYR A 83 4.10 -2.06 10.36
C TYR A 83 4.42 -1.14 11.54
N SER A 84 3.39 -0.58 12.18
CA SER A 84 3.48 0.26 13.38
C SER A 84 2.09 0.48 14.00
N ALA A 85 2.05 1.11 15.17
CA ALA A 85 0.84 1.69 15.75
C ALA A 85 0.95 3.22 15.69
N ASP A 86 -0.15 3.92 15.37
CA ASP A 86 -0.20 5.37 15.50
C ASP A 86 -0.47 5.80 16.96
N LYS A 87 -0.33 7.10 17.24
CA LYS A 87 -0.60 7.67 18.59
C LYS A 87 -2.06 7.53 19.03
N ALA A 88 -2.97 7.21 18.11
CA ALA A 88 -4.39 6.98 18.33
C ALA A 88 -4.74 5.47 18.39
N GLU A 89 -3.73 4.61 18.57
CA GLU A 89 -3.81 3.14 18.62
C GLU A 89 -4.27 2.43 17.33
N ARG A 90 -4.44 3.15 16.21
CA ARG A 90 -4.72 2.51 14.93
C ARG A 90 -3.49 1.76 14.44
N ARG A 91 -3.71 0.51 14.03
CA ARG A 91 -2.67 -0.36 13.50
C ARG A 91 -2.48 -0.07 12.02
N MET A 92 -1.25 0.17 11.63
CA MET A 92 -0.88 0.25 10.22
C MET A 92 -0.44 -1.12 9.74
N TYR A 93 -0.98 -1.54 8.62
CA TYR A 93 -0.66 -2.80 7.98
C TYR A 93 0.13 -2.52 6.72
N LEU A 94 1.25 -3.24 6.58
CA LEU A 94 2.03 -3.27 5.35
C LEU A 94 1.66 -4.52 4.57
N ARG A 95 1.31 -4.31 3.31
CA ARG A 95 0.99 -5.35 2.35
C ARG A 95 2.11 -5.49 1.34
N HIS A 96 2.71 -6.67 1.29
CA HIS A 96 3.62 -7.07 0.22
C HIS A 96 2.85 -7.81 -0.87
N CYS A 97 2.91 -7.30 -2.10
CA CYS A 97 2.22 -7.89 -3.23
C CYS A 97 3.20 -8.70 -4.08
N SER A 98 3.06 -10.03 -4.07
CA SER A 98 3.81 -10.90 -4.98
C SER A 98 3.00 -11.13 -6.25
N VAL A 99 3.34 -10.39 -7.30
CA VAL A 99 2.77 -10.58 -8.63
C VAL A 99 3.58 -11.67 -9.34
N LEU A 100 2.93 -12.62 -10.00
CA LEU A 100 3.63 -13.55 -10.90
C LEU A 100 4.36 -12.72 -11.95
N GLY A 101 5.70 -12.76 -11.93
CA GLY A 101 6.48 -12.30 -13.07
C GLY A 101 5.95 -13.03 -14.30
N ARG A 102 5.66 -12.29 -15.38
CA ARG A 102 5.50 -12.94 -16.69
C ARG A 102 6.83 -13.64 -16.98
N PHE A 103 6.90 -14.94 -16.72
CA PHE A 103 7.84 -15.78 -17.42
C PHE A 103 7.33 -15.82 -18.86
N THR A 104 7.96 -14.98 -19.68
CA THR A 104 8.00 -14.96 -21.16
C THR A 104 6.71 -15.31 -21.89
#